data_AF-A0A5E3X7G5-F1
#
_entry.id   AF-A0A5E3X7G5-F1
#
_cell.length_a   1.000
_cell.length_b   1.000
_cell.length_c   1.000
_cell.angle_alpha   90.00
_cell.angle_beta   90.00
_cell.angle_gamma   90.00
#
_symmetry.space_group_name_H-M   'P 1'
#
loop_
_entity.id
_entity.type
_entity.pdbx_description
1 polymer ?
#
loop_
_entity_poly.entity_id
_entity_poly.type
_entity_poly.pdbx_seq_one_letter_code
_entity_poly.pdbx_strand_id
1 'polypeptide(L)'
;MLNVSRGIDYEGSFRAEQLVMDMQAADTCRKIFTGPESLARLREASGLSTHCTPSWATWKEFRLFTLAPWGVSAEALALTLYHLAANEGYSGDDVERVRKAVKYAHDWRDDDEKCGKWHCEDEEWCGNPATARVVRRAVNLAYELEDERARATAEAQAGSLQA
;
A
#
# COMPACT_ATOMS: atom_id res chain seq x y z
N MET A 1 37.31 -19.83 -28.22
CA MET A 1 37.04 -18.95 -27.07
C MET A 1 35.64 -18.38 -27.25
N LEU A 2 34.65 -18.90 -26.53
CA LEU A 2 33.30 -18.34 -26.50
C LEU A 2 33.17 -17.59 -25.18
N ASN A 3 33.12 -16.27 -25.28
CA ASN A 3 32.90 -15.38 -24.16
C ASN A 3 31.39 -15.35 -23.91
N VAL A 4 30.91 -16.26 -23.05
CA VAL A 4 29.52 -16.28 -22.59
C VAL A 4 29.41 -15.23 -21.51
N SER A 5 29.10 -14.00 -21.90
CA SER A 5 28.81 -12.91 -20.98
C SER A 5 27.66 -13.31 -20.07
N ARG A 6 27.95 -13.34 -18.76
CA ARG A 6 27.03 -13.43 -17.63
C ARG A 6 25.96 -12.32 -17.70
N GLY A 7 24.89 -12.57 -18.45
CA GLY A 7 23.59 -11.96 -18.19
C GLY A 7 22.95 -12.73 -17.04
N ILE A 8 23.42 -12.51 -15.81
CA ILE A 8 22.79 -13.07 -14.61
C ILE A 8 21.35 -12.54 -14.56
N ASP A 9 20.42 -13.40 -14.15
CA ASP A 9 18.96 -13.25 -14.04
C ASP A 9 18.47 -12.06 -13.16
N TYR A 10 19.01 -10.85 -13.34
CA TYR A 10 18.65 -9.65 -12.60
C TYR A 10 17.17 -9.28 -12.77
N GLU A 11 16.64 -9.45 -13.99
CA GLU A 11 15.21 -9.25 -14.23
C GLU A 11 14.35 -10.31 -13.52
N GLY A 12 14.81 -11.56 -13.43
CA GLY A 12 14.09 -12.63 -12.74
C GLY A 12 14.00 -12.38 -11.23
N SER A 13 15.12 -12.00 -10.60
CA SER A 13 15.19 -11.71 -9.17
C SER A 13 14.32 -10.52 -8.77
N PHE A 14 14.43 -9.41 -9.52
CA PHE A 14 13.65 -8.20 -9.25
C PHE A 14 12.14 -8.47 -9.31
N ARG A 15 11.68 -9.26 -10.29
CA ARG A 15 10.26 -9.62 -10.43
C ARG A 15 9.76 -10.48 -9.26
N ALA A 16 10.54 -11.47 -8.86
CA ALA A 16 10.19 -12.32 -7.71
C ALA A 16 10.04 -11.51 -6.43
N GLU A 17 10.94 -10.55 -6.19
CA GLU A 17 10.89 -9.65 -5.05
C GLU A 17 9.60 -8.80 -5.03
N GLN A 18 9.20 -8.22 -6.16
CA GLN A 18 7.95 -7.45 -6.23
C GLN A 18 6.72 -8.32 -5.95
N LEU A 19 6.66 -9.55 -6.47
CA LEU A 19 5.54 -10.45 -6.23
C LEU A 19 5.48 -10.92 -4.77
N VAL A 20 6.63 -11.18 -4.15
CA VAL A 20 6.69 -11.52 -2.71
C VAL A 20 6.18 -10.36 -1.85
N MET A 21 6.59 -9.12 -2.16
CA MET A 21 6.12 -7.94 -1.42
C MET A 21 4.60 -7.71 -1.58
N ASP A 22 4.06 -7.88 -2.78
CA ASP A 22 2.60 -7.81 -3.00
C ASP A 22 1.86 -8.90 -2.19
N MET A 23 2.38 -10.13 -2.17
CA MET A 23 1.81 -11.22 -1.36
C MET A 23 1.84 -10.90 0.13
N GLN A 24 2.93 -10.32 0.63
CA GLN A 24 3.05 -9.89 2.03
C GLN A 24 2.04 -8.79 2.36
N ALA A 25 1.90 -7.78 1.49
CA ALA A 25 0.91 -6.72 1.66
C ALA A 25 -0.52 -7.28 1.69
N ALA A 26 -0.83 -8.25 0.82
CA ALA A 26 -2.12 -8.93 0.81
C ALA A 26 -2.35 -9.74 2.11
N ASP A 27 -1.33 -10.39 2.65
CA ASP A 27 -1.41 -11.10 3.94
C ASP A 27 -1.65 -10.14 5.11
N THR A 28 -0.92 -9.02 5.17
CA THR A 28 -1.14 -7.94 6.15
C THR A 28 -2.57 -7.42 6.06
N CYS A 29 -3.06 -7.12 4.86
CA CYS A 29 -4.45 -6.69 4.63
C CYS A 29 -5.45 -7.68 5.24
N ARG A 30 -5.26 -8.99 5.04
CA ARG A 30 -6.16 -10.02 5.60
C ARG A 30 -6.10 -10.12 7.13
N LYS A 31 -4.95 -9.79 7.74
CA LYS A 31 -4.75 -9.79 9.19
C LYS A 31 -5.33 -8.57 9.87
N ILE A 32 -5.35 -7.41 9.21
CA ILE A 32 -5.86 -6.18 9.82
C ILE A 32 -7.39 -6.07 9.71
N PHE A 33 -7.99 -6.57 8.62
CA PHE A 33 -9.44 -6.54 8.44
C PHE A 33 -10.09 -7.81 8.98
N THR A 34 -10.28 -7.90 10.29
CA THR A 34 -10.86 -9.09 10.97
C THR A 34 -12.32 -8.92 11.39
N GLY A 35 -12.84 -7.69 11.33
CA GLY A 35 -14.20 -7.37 11.78
C GLY A 35 -14.59 -5.91 11.51
N PRO A 36 -15.84 -5.53 11.77
CA PRO A 36 -16.36 -4.19 11.45
C PRO A 36 -15.59 -3.07 12.18
N GLU A 37 -15.16 -3.32 13.41
CA GLU A 37 -14.42 -2.35 14.23
C GLU A 37 -13.04 -2.01 13.64
N SER A 38 -12.40 -2.97 12.95
CA SER A 38 -11.06 -2.76 12.37
C SER A 38 -11.06 -1.69 11.28
N LEU A 39 -12.07 -1.72 10.40
CA LEU A 39 -12.22 -0.75 9.32
C LEU A 39 -12.51 0.65 9.86
N ALA A 40 -13.44 0.77 10.82
CA ALA A 40 -13.78 2.05 11.44
C ALA A 40 -12.56 2.67 12.12
N ARG A 41 -11.84 1.89 12.95
CA ARG A 41 -10.64 2.34 13.65
C ARG A 41 -9.54 2.80 12.69
N LEU A 42 -9.28 2.06 11.61
CA LEU A 42 -8.25 2.42 10.63
C LEU A 42 -8.62 3.71 9.88
N ARG A 43 -9.89 3.89 9.49
CA ARG A 43 -10.38 5.13 8.86
C ARG A 43 -10.27 6.32 9.80
N GLU A 44 -10.68 6.15 11.05
CA GLU A 44 -10.63 7.20 12.07
C GLU A 44 -9.18 7.63 12.35
N ALA A 45 -8.28 6.67 12.58
CA ALA A 45 -6.90 6.96 12.92
C ALA A 45 -6.11 7.59 11.76
N SER A 46 -6.38 7.20 10.52
CA SER A 46 -5.62 7.67 9.34
C SER A 46 -6.26 8.84 8.60
N GLY A 47 -7.57 9.07 8.78
CA GLY A 47 -8.34 9.99 7.94
C GLY A 47 -8.40 9.58 6.45
N LEU A 48 -8.04 8.33 6.12
CA LEU A 48 -8.05 7.80 4.76
C LEU A 48 -9.40 7.16 4.46
N SER A 49 -10.06 7.67 3.43
CA SER A 49 -11.27 7.10 2.84
C SER A 49 -11.42 7.62 1.40
N THR A 50 -12.24 6.95 0.61
CA THR A 50 -12.66 7.46 -0.70
C THR A 50 -14.18 7.39 -0.83
N HIS A 51 -14.78 8.44 -1.40
CA HIS A 51 -16.22 8.46 -1.73
C HIS A 51 -16.61 7.38 -2.74
N CYS A 52 -15.62 6.86 -3.45
CA CYS A 52 -15.80 5.86 -4.47
C CYS A 52 -15.96 4.45 -3.87
N THR A 53 -15.78 4.30 -2.54
CA THR A 53 -16.09 3.09 -1.78
C THR A 53 -17.60 2.96 -1.55
N PRO A 54 -18.25 1.89 -2.02
CA PRO A 54 -19.68 1.70 -1.78
C PRO A 54 -20.00 1.66 -0.30
N SER A 55 -21.10 2.30 0.10
CA SER A 55 -21.51 2.41 1.51
C SER A 55 -21.83 1.06 2.17
N TRP A 56 -22.14 0.04 1.37
CA TRP A 56 -22.39 -1.31 1.85
C TRP A 56 -21.10 -2.13 2.03
N ALA A 57 -19.96 -1.69 1.48
CA ALA A 57 -18.71 -2.43 1.55
C ALA A 57 -18.25 -2.56 3.01
N THR A 58 -18.03 -3.80 3.43
CA THR A 58 -17.64 -4.13 4.80
C THR A 58 -16.18 -4.57 4.86
N TRP A 59 -15.69 -4.85 6.06
CA TRP A 59 -14.36 -5.45 6.26
C TRP A 59 -14.13 -6.70 5.40
N LYS A 60 -15.17 -7.45 5.04
CA LYS A 60 -15.05 -8.66 4.20
C LYS A 60 -14.56 -8.33 2.80
N GLU A 61 -15.12 -7.29 2.17
CA GLU A 61 -14.68 -6.82 0.85
C GLU A 61 -13.26 -6.26 0.93
N PHE A 62 -12.91 -5.55 2.00
CA PHE A 62 -11.57 -5.01 2.20
C PHE A 62 -10.50 -6.11 2.30
N ARG A 63 -10.83 -7.29 2.87
CA ARG A 63 -9.90 -8.44 2.92
C ARG A 63 -9.53 -9.00 1.55
N LEU A 64 -10.30 -8.70 0.51
CA LEU A 64 -9.97 -9.10 -0.86
C LEU A 64 -8.80 -8.28 -1.44
N PHE A 65 -8.40 -7.19 -0.76
CA PHE A 65 -7.25 -6.37 -1.12
C PHE A 65 -7.35 -5.86 -2.58
N THR A 66 -6.34 -6.05 -3.41
CA THR A 66 -6.36 -5.65 -4.82
C THR A 66 -7.35 -6.42 -5.69
N LEU A 67 -7.94 -7.51 -5.19
CA LEU A 67 -9.00 -8.24 -5.88
C LEU A 67 -10.40 -7.68 -5.58
N ALA A 68 -10.52 -6.72 -4.66
CA ALA A 68 -11.80 -6.16 -4.26
C ALA A 68 -12.38 -5.22 -5.34
N PRO A 69 -13.69 -5.29 -5.66
CA PRO A 69 -14.36 -4.45 -6.66
C PRO A 69 -14.41 -2.95 -6.31
N TRP A 70 -14.52 -2.10 -7.34
CA TRP A 70 -14.73 -0.63 -7.26
C TRP A 70 -13.83 0.08 -6.22
N GLY A 71 -14.48 0.86 -5.35
CA GLY A 71 -14.13 1.34 -4.02
C GLY A 71 -12.89 0.81 -3.36
N VAL A 72 -12.94 -0.50 -3.29
CA VAL A 72 -12.52 -1.15 -2.08
C VAL A 72 -11.05 -1.44 -2.16
N SER A 73 -10.53 -1.75 -3.36
CA SER A 73 -9.14 -2.12 -3.54
C SER A 73 -8.18 -0.97 -3.21
N ALA A 74 -8.45 0.26 -3.67
CA ALA A 74 -7.55 1.37 -3.35
C ALA A 74 -7.65 1.79 -1.89
N GLU A 75 -8.84 1.77 -1.30
CA GLU A 75 -8.98 2.11 0.11
C GLU A 75 -8.36 1.03 1.01
N ALA A 76 -8.57 -0.25 0.72
CA ALA A 76 -7.94 -1.36 1.42
C ALA A 76 -6.41 -1.28 1.33
N LEU A 77 -5.87 -0.98 0.15
CA LEU A 77 -4.43 -0.75 -0.02
C LEU A 77 -3.96 0.45 0.81
N ALA A 78 -4.63 1.60 0.74
CA ALA A 78 -4.27 2.79 1.49
C ALA A 78 -4.23 2.54 3.01
N LEU A 79 -5.25 1.88 3.55
CA LEU A 79 -5.32 1.54 4.97
C LEU A 79 -4.28 0.48 5.38
N THR A 80 -3.93 -0.44 4.48
CA THR A 80 -2.85 -1.41 4.71
C THR A 80 -1.48 -0.71 4.75
N LEU A 81 -1.22 0.21 3.82
CA LEU A 81 0.02 1.00 3.82
C LEU A 81 0.15 1.87 5.07
N TYR A 82 -0.95 2.50 5.50
CA TYR A 82 -0.99 3.22 6.77
C TYR A 82 -0.67 2.30 7.96
N HIS A 83 -1.23 1.10 8.02
CA HIS A 83 -0.92 0.15 9.09
C HIS A 83 0.57 -0.21 9.15
N LEU A 84 1.18 -0.49 7.99
CA LEU A 84 2.62 -0.77 7.91
C LEU A 84 3.44 0.40 8.47
N ALA A 85 3.08 1.64 8.12
CA ALA A 85 3.74 2.83 8.63
C ALA A 85 3.53 3.01 10.14
N ALA A 86 2.27 3.06 10.59
CA ALA A 86 1.90 3.48 11.94
C ALA A 86 2.12 2.39 13.00
N ASN A 87 1.93 1.12 12.64
CA ASN A 87 1.96 0.00 13.59
C ASN A 87 3.20 -0.88 13.43
N GLU A 88 3.68 -1.07 12.20
CA GLU A 88 4.86 -1.91 11.94
C GLU A 88 6.16 -1.09 11.79
N GLY A 89 6.07 0.25 11.85
CA GLY A 89 7.23 1.13 11.88
C GLY A 89 7.93 1.31 10.52
N TYR A 90 7.25 1.00 9.41
CA TYR A 90 7.83 1.19 8.07
C TYR A 90 8.13 2.68 7.82
N SER A 91 9.24 2.94 7.15
CA SER A 91 9.57 4.27 6.60
C SER A 91 8.66 4.61 5.42
N GLY A 92 8.60 5.89 5.04
CA GLY A 92 7.91 6.32 3.83
C GLY A 92 8.45 5.64 2.58
N ASP A 93 9.78 5.43 2.52
CA ASP A 93 10.43 4.72 1.42
C ASP A 93 10.06 3.23 1.36
N ASP A 94 9.94 2.56 2.50
CA ASP A 94 9.49 1.16 2.55
C ASP A 94 8.03 1.04 2.11
N VAL A 95 7.17 1.96 2.56
CA VAL A 95 5.76 2.03 2.14
C VAL A 95 5.64 2.29 0.63
N GLU A 96 6.45 3.20 0.08
CA GLU A 96 6.48 3.47 -1.36
C GLU A 96 6.99 2.25 -2.16
N ARG A 97 7.93 1.48 -1.60
CA ARG A 97 8.38 0.22 -2.19
C ARG A 97 7.26 -0.82 -2.24
N VAL A 98 6.49 -0.97 -1.15
CA VAL A 98 5.30 -1.84 -1.12
C VAL A 98 4.26 -1.37 -2.14
N ARG A 99 3.96 -0.07 -2.22
CA ARG A 99 3.03 0.48 -3.22
C ARG A 99 3.48 0.16 -4.65
N LYS A 100 4.78 0.32 -4.96
CA LYS A 100 5.35 -0.01 -6.27
C LYS A 100 5.24 -1.50 -6.59
N ALA A 101 5.44 -2.37 -5.61
CA ALA A 101 5.26 -3.81 -5.75
C ALA A 101 3.82 -4.19 -6.07
N VAL A 102 2.86 -3.62 -5.34
CA VAL A 102 1.43 -3.84 -5.60
C VAL A 102 1.03 -3.30 -6.98
N LYS A 103 1.55 -2.13 -7.37
CA LYS A 103 1.36 -1.59 -8.73
C LYS A 103 1.86 -2.57 -9.79
N TYR A 104 3.11 -3.04 -9.63
CA TYR A 104 3.75 -3.99 -10.55
C TYR A 104 2.94 -5.29 -10.66
N ALA A 105 2.56 -5.88 -9.52
CA ALA A 105 1.80 -7.13 -9.49
C ALA A 105 0.42 -6.98 -10.15
N HIS A 106 -0.25 -5.84 -9.97
CA HIS A 106 -1.53 -5.56 -10.62
C HIS A 106 -1.36 -5.35 -12.13
N ASP A 107 -0.40 -4.53 -12.56
CA ASP A 107 -0.11 -4.32 -13.99
C ASP A 107 0.25 -5.64 -14.70
N TRP A 108 0.98 -6.53 -14.02
CA TRP A 108 1.35 -7.84 -14.55
C TRP A 108 0.17 -8.83 -14.64
N ARG A 109 -0.81 -8.75 -13.74
CA ARG A 109 -2.02 -9.59 -13.81
C ARG A 109 -2.95 -9.17 -14.95
N ASP A 110 -2.93 -7.88 -15.31
CA ASP A 110 -3.82 -7.26 -16.30
C ASP A 110 -3.12 -7.02 -17.66
N ASP A 111 -2.10 -7.82 -18.02
CA ASP A 111 -1.20 -7.62 -19.17
C ASP A 111 -1.86 -7.78 -20.57
N ASP A 112 -3.17 -8.00 -20.64
CA ASP A 112 -3.96 -7.95 -21.88
C ASP A 112 -4.70 -6.60 -22.01
N GLU A 113 -4.14 -5.71 -22.86
CA GLU A 113 -4.66 -4.42 -23.35
C GLU A 113 -4.26 -3.13 -22.60
N LYS A 114 -3.00 -2.70 -22.79
CA LYS A 114 -2.43 -1.33 -23.00
C LYS A 114 -2.90 -0.08 -22.21
N CYS A 115 -4.03 -0.08 -21.51
CA CYS A 115 -4.43 0.76 -20.37
C CYS A 115 -5.92 0.49 -20.10
N GLY A 116 -6.20 -0.15 -18.96
CA GLY A 116 -7.52 -0.28 -18.33
C GLY A 116 -7.90 -1.75 -18.14
N LYS A 117 -8.02 -2.28 -16.91
CA LYS A 117 -9.11 -1.87 -16.01
C LYS A 117 -8.79 -2.04 -14.52
N TRP A 118 -8.59 -0.89 -13.90
CA TRP A 118 -9.50 -0.44 -12.85
C TRP A 118 -10.33 0.69 -13.45
N HIS A 119 -11.58 0.95 -13.09
CA HIS A 119 -12.34 2.10 -13.65
C HIS A 119 -13.69 2.34 -12.99
N CYS A 120 -14.08 3.60 -13.04
CA CYS A 120 -15.39 4.23 -12.98
C CYS A 120 -15.09 5.70 -13.25
N GLU A 121 -14.89 6.09 -14.50
CA GLU A 121 -14.82 7.51 -14.86
C GLU A 121 -16.22 8.13 -14.78
N ASP A 122 -16.30 9.38 -14.31
CA ASP A 122 -17.50 10.12 -13.86
C ASP A 122 -18.31 9.45 -12.71
N GLU A 123 -17.72 8.85 -11.65
CA GLU A 123 -17.32 9.53 -10.40
C GLU A 123 -16.53 8.58 -9.43
N GLU A 124 -15.22 8.63 -9.17
CA GLU A 124 -14.08 8.35 -10.05
C GLU A 124 -13.36 7.05 -9.56
N TRP A 125 -13.04 6.10 -10.43
CA TRP A 125 -12.13 4.95 -10.28
C TRP A 125 -11.33 4.85 -11.58
N CYS A 126 -10.06 4.44 -11.59
CA CYS A 126 -9.37 3.98 -12.83
C CYS A 126 -7.99 3.30 -12.67
N GLY A 127 -7.65 2.47 -13.66
CA GLY A 127 -6.43 1.70 -13.96
C GLY A 127 -5.93 0.71 -12.91
N ASN A 128 -5.35 1.24 -11.84
CA ASN A 128 -4.61 0.45 -10.89
C ASN A 128 -4.82 1.07 -9.50
N PRO A 129 -5.31 0.29 -8.52
CA PRO A 129 -5.61 0.82 -7.19
C PRO A 129 -4.40 1.48 -6.54
N ALA A 130 -3.18 1.01 -6.83
CA ALA A 130 -1.93 1.59 -6.30
C ALA A 130 -1.60 2.98 -6.84
N THR A 131 -2.37 3.49 -7.80
CA THR A 131 -2.23 4.84 -8.38
C THR A 131 -3.33 5.80 -7.91
N ALA A 132 -4.32 5.31 -7.17
CA ALA A 132 -5.44 6.11 -6.70
C ALA A 132 -4.99 7.23 -5.75
N ARG A 133 -5.77 8.32 -5.71
CA ARG A 133 -5.49 9.48 -4.84
C ARG A 133 -5.38 9.11 -3.37
N VAL A 134 -6.26 8.24 -2.87
CA VAL A 134 -6.25 7.79 -1.47
C VAL A 134 -4.98 7.01 -1.12
N VAL A 135 -4.41 6.26 -2.07
CA VAL A 135 -3.15 5.53 -1.88
C VAL A 135 -1.96 6.50 -1.85
N ARG A 136 -1.94 7.51 -2.73
CA ARG A 136 -0.91 8.56 -2.67
C ARG A 136 -0.94 9.31 -1.33
N ARG A 137 -2.14 9.60 -0.81
CA ARG A 137 -2.29 10.18 0.54
C ARG A 137 -1.70 9.28 1.63
N ALA A 138 -1.89 7.97 1.54
CA ALA A 138 -1.32 7.02 2.50
C ALA A 138 0.21 7.01 2.49
N VAL A 139 0.85 7.12 1.31
CA VAL A 139 2.31 7.23 1.20
C VAL A 139 2.80 8.53 1.85
N ASN A 140 2.16 9.67 1.57
CA ASN A 140 2.55 10.95 2.18
C ASN A 140 2.43 10.88 3.72
N LEU A 141 1.35 10.30 4.22
CA LEU A 141 1.15 10.11 5.66
C LEU A 141 2.25 9.22 6.27
N ALA A 142 2.77 8.24 5.53
CA ALA A 142 3.88 7.42 6.01
C ALA A 142 5.18 8.22 6.19
N TYR A 143 5.49 9.14 5.27
CA TYR A 143 6.63 10.07 5.42
C TYR A 143 6.41 11.03 6.61
N GLU A 144 5.20 11.55 6.80
CA GLU A 144 4.87 12.41 7.94
C GLU A 144 5.07 11.69 9.29
N LEU A 145 4.61 10.44 9.39
CA LEU A 145 4.80 9.60 10.59
C LEU A 145 6.28 9.29 10.86
N GLU A 146 7.08 9.12 9.80
CA GLU A 146 8.54 8.96 9.93
C GLU A 146 9.19 10.21 10.50
N ASP A 147 8.87 11.39 9.96
CA ASP A 147 9.37 12.68 10.44
C ASP A 147 8.97 12.95 11.90
N GLU A 148 7.74 12.59 12.29
CA GLU A 148 7.28 12.66 13.68
C GLU A 148 8.11 11.78 14.62
N ARG A 149 8.37 10.53 14.23
CA ARG A 149 9.22 9.62 15.03
C ARG A 149 10.66 10.13 15.15
N ALA A 150 11.21 10.68 14.07
CA ALA A 150 12.56 11.25 14.07
C ALA A 150 12.65 12.46 15.02
N ARG A 151 11.66 13.36 14.98
CA ARG A 151 11.56 14.50 15.90
C ARG A 151 11.42 14.05 17.36
N ALA A 152 10.50 13.12 17.64
CA ALA A 152 10.32 12.60 19.00
C ALA A 152 11.59 11.94 19.56
N THR A 153 12.35 11.23 18.71
CA THR A 153 13.64 10.63 19.09
C THR A 153 14.69 11.70 19.41
N ALA A 154 14.80 12.74 18.58
CA ALA A 154 15.72 13.84 18.81
C ALA A 154 15.39 14.61 20.10
N GLU A 155 14.11 14.86 20.38
CA GLU A 155 13.64 15.51 21.60
C GLU A 155 13.93 14.68 22.85
N ALA A 156 13.69 13.37 22.80
CA ALA A 156 14.00 12.45 23.90
C ALA A 156 15.50 12.42 24.21
N GLN A 157 16.35 12.40 23.17
CA GLN A 157 17.81 12.44 23.32
C GLN A 157 18.27 13.78 23.92
N ALA A 158 17.74 14.91 23.43
CA ALA A 158 18.05 16.23 23.96
C ALA A 158 17.65 16.40 25.43
N GLY A 159 16.47 15.88 25.82
CA GLY A 159 16.01 15.88 27.22
C GLY A 159 16.85 14.98 28.14
N SER A 160 17.33 13.84 27.63
CA SER A 160 18.19 12.92 28.40
C SER A 160 19.60 13.45 28.67
N LEU A 161 20.08 14.41 27.88
CA LEU A 161 21.39 15.07 28.06
C LEU A 161 21.35 16.25 29.04
N GLN A 162 20.15 16.70 29.42
CA GLN A 162 19.94 17.80 30.37
C GLN A 162 19.57 17.34 31.79
N ALA A 163 19.34 16.03 31.97
CA ALA A 163 19.03 15.38 33.25
C ALA A 163 20.26 14.71 33.85
#